data_AF-A0A965K3D1-F1
#
_entry.id   AF-A0A965K3D1-F1
#
_cell.length_a   1.000
_cell.length_b   1.000
_cell.length_c   1.000
_cell.angle_alpha   90.00
_cell.angle_beta   90.00
_cell.angle_gamma   90.00
#
_symmetry.space_group_name_H-M   'P 1'
#
loop_
_entity.id
_entity.type
_entity.pdbx_description
1 polymer ?
#
loop_
_entity_poly.entity_id
_entity_poly.type
_entity_poly.pdbx_seq_one_letter_code
_entity_poly.pdbx_strand_id
1 'polypeptide(L)'
;MFDGQGGSVPIAVVDWQTVAVSSPLLDVAYFITTSLDDESCRRDEHELLDFYLGEMSRLGAPIDRVDAQREFARYTLQPVVMLVSAAVIVERTERGDRMFLEMIRRACVACTRWGAFSELDRHAAS
;
A
#
# COMPACT_ATOMS: atom_id res chain seq x y z
N MET A 1 -15.54 -15.09 15.02
CA MET A 1 -14.50 -15.16 13.98
C MET A 1 -14.75 -13.98 13.06
N PHE A 2 -13.73 -13.26 12.59
CA PHE A 2 -13.90 -12.17 11.63
C PHE A 2 -14.21 -12.76 10.25
N ASP A 3 -15.35 -13.43 10.12
CA ASP A 3 -15.88 -13.84 8.84
C ASP A 3 -16.76 -12.70 8.32
N GLY A 4 -16.89 -12.57 7.00
CA GLY A 4 -17.77 -11.60 6.34
C GLY A 4 -19.26 -11.86 6.62
N GLN A 5 -19.63 -12.40 7.79
CA GLN A 5 -20.98 -12.75 8.22
C GLN A 5 -21.67 -13.67 7.20
N GLY A 6 -20.98 -14.72 6.79
CA GLY A 6 -21.44 -15.61 5.72
C GLY A 6 -21.65 -14.92 4.36
N GLY A 7 -21.01 -13.77 4.13
CA GLY A 7 -21.13 -12.94 2.92
C GLY A 7 -22.11 -11.77 3.05
N SER A 8 -22.72 -11.53 4.21
CA SER A 8 -23.63 -10.38 4.39
C SER A 8 -22.90 -9.03 4.44
N VAL A 9 -21.58 -9.03 4.67
CA VAL A 9 -20.71 -7.86 4.52
C VAL A 9 -19.77 -8.11 3.34
N PRO A 10 -19.65 -7.17 2.37
CA PRO A 10 -18.90 -7.41 1.14
C PRO A 10 -17.38 -7.51 1.37
N ILE A 11 -16.87 -6.93 2.45
CA ILE A 11 -15.45 -6.89 2.79
C ILE A 11 -15.28 -7.07 4.29
N ALA A 12 -14.35 -7.94 4.69
CA ALA A 12 -13.88 -8.06 6.07
C ALA A 12 -12.38 -7.74 6.09
N VAL A 13 -11.98 -6.78 6.94
CA VAL A 13 -10.57 -6.45 7.18
C VAL A 13 -10.11 -7.21 8.42
N VAL A 14 -9.02 -7.95 8.28
CA VAL A 14 -8.39 -8.74 9.34
C VAL A 14 -6.97 -8.26 9.58
N ASP A 15 -6.30 -8.80 10.60
CA ASP A 15 -4.90 -8.51 10.93
C ASP A 15 -4.59 -7.02 11.19
N TRP A 16 -5.54 -6.27 11.78
CA TRP A 16 -5.43 -4.84 12.07
C TRP A 16 -4.58 -4.50 13.31
N GLN A 17 -3.95 -5.48 13.97
CA GLN A 17 -3.18 -5.27 15.22
C GLN A 17 -1.99 -4.31 15.09
N THR A 18 -1.58 -3.94 13.87
CA THR A 18 -0.51 -2.97 13.60
C THR A 18 -1.03 -1.56 13.27
N VAL A 19 -2.29 -1.25 13.60
CA VAL A 19 -2.89 0.07 13.34
C VAL A 19 -2.11 1.20 14.02
N ALA A 20 -1.94 2.30 13.30
CA ALA A 20 -1.26 3.50 13.79
C ALA A 20 -1.95 4.77 13.25
N VAL A 21 -1.78 5.89 13.96
CA VAL A 21 -2.21 7.21 13.47
C VAL A 21 -1.13 7.75 12.52
N SER A 22 -1.46 7.85 11.24
CA SER A 22 -0.54 8.16 10.13
C SER A 22 -1.30 8.80 8.97
N SER A 23 -0.58 9.28 7.95
CA SER A 23 -1.19 9.55 6.65
C SER A 23 -1.91 8.29 6.13
N PRO A 24 -3.12 8.42 5.56
CA PRO A 24 -3.86 7.29 5.04
C PRO A 24 -3.26 6.75 3.73
N LEU A 25 -2.37 7.51 3.08
CA LEU A 25 -1.68 7.06 1.86
C LEU A 25 -0.74 5.88 2.14
N LEU A 26 -0.42 5.60 3.41
CA LEU A 26 0.30 4.40 3.80
C LEU A 26 -0.47 3.12 3.42
N ASP A 27 -1.76 3.05 3.78
CA ASP A 27 -2.60 1.89 3.47
C ASP A 27 -2.90 1.80 1.97
N VAL A 28 -3.13 2.96 1.32
CA VAL A 28 -3.38 3.03 -0.13
C VAL A 28 -2.15 2.55 -0.91
N ALA A 29 -0.95 3.01 -0.54
CA ALA A 29 0.30 2.56 -1.16
C ALA A 29 0.52 1.06 -0.94
N TYR A 30 0.28 0.54 0.27
CA TYR A 30 0.40 -0.88 0.54
C TYR A 30 -0.56 -1.71 -0.31
N PHE A 31 -1.83 -1.32 -0.36
CA PHE A 31 -2.85 -2.03 -1.11
C PHE A 31 -2.53 -2.09 -2.61
N ILE A 32 -2.31 -0.92 -3.25
CA ILE A 32 -2.13 -0.83 -4.71
C ILE A 32 -0.85 -1.54 -5.15
N THR A 33 0.25 -1.39 -4.41
CA THR A 33 1.57 -1.89 -4.85
C THR A 33 1.82 -3.36 -4.55
N THR A 34 0.99 -4.00 -3.71
CA THR A 34 1.16 -5.42 -3.37
C THR A 34 0.05 -6.32 -3.90
N SER A 35 -1.16 -5.79 -4.11
CA SER A 35 -2.34 -6.57 -4.50
C SER A 35 -2.45 -6.80 -6.02
N LEU A 36 -1.84 -5.93 -6.82
CA LEU A 36 -1.87 -5.99 -8.28
C LEU A 36 -0.58 -6.58 -8.84
N ASP A 37 -0.67 -7.27 -9.98
CA ASP A 37 0.52 -7.54 -10.79
C ASP A 37 1.08 -6.23 -11.39
N ASP A 38 2.32 -6.25 -11.85
CA ASP A 38 3.03 -5.05 -12.28
C ASP A 38 2.37 -4.33 -13.46
N GLU A 39 1.77 -5.07 -14.40
CA GLU A 39 1.08 -4.48 -15.55
C GLU A 39 -0.23 -3.82 -15.13
N SER A 40 -1.05 -4.50 -14.33
CA SER A 40 -2.29 -3.92 -13.79
C SER A 40 -1.99 -2.72 -12.89
N CYS A 41 -0.95 -2.80 -12.05
CA CYS A 41 -0.53 -1.70 -11.18
C CYS A 41 -0.14 -0.46 -12.00
N ARG A 42 0.72 -0.60 -13.02
CA ARG A 42 1.10 0.52 -13.89
C ARG A 42 -0.08 1.15 -14.60
N ARG A 43 -1.03 0.33 -15.04
CA ARG A 43 -2.22 0.79 -15.76
C ARG A 43 -3.15 1.58 -14.85
N ASP A 44 -3.38 1.10 -13.62
CA ASP A 44 -4.50 1.54 -12.80
C ASP A 44 -4.10 2.41 -11.59
N GLU A 45 -2.82 2.47 -11.18
CA GLU A 45 -2.40 3.10 -9.92
C GLU A 45 -2.78 4.58 -9.78
N HIS A 46 -2.73 5.35 -10.87
CA HIS A 46 -3.13 6.76 -10.86
C HIS A 46 -4.65 6.92 -10.75
N GLU A 47 -5.41 6.09 -11.47
CA GLU A 47 -6.87 6.12 -11.41
C GLU A 47 -7.38 5.66 -10.04
N LEU A 48 -6.77 4.63 -9.45
CA LEU A 48 -7.09 4.15 -8.10
C LEU A 48 -6.77 5.19 -7.03
N LEU A 49 -5.66 5.92 -7.16
CA LEU A 49 -5.34 7.03 -6.27
C LEU A 49 -6.36 8.16 -6.43
N ASP A 50 -6.69 8.55 -7.67
CA ASP A 50 -7.66 9.61 -7.94
C ASP A 50 -9.07 9.22 -7.44
N PHE A 51 -9.46 7.95 -7.57
CA PHE A 51 -10.69 7.40 -6.98
C PHE A 51 -10.71 7.55 -5.46
N TYR A 52 -9.62 7.16 -4.79
CA TYR A 52 -9.50 7.32 -3.34
C TYR A 52 -9.64 8.78 -2.91
N LEU A 53 -8.95 9.70 -3.57
CA LEU A 53 -9.03 11.14 -3.27
C LEU A 53 -10.44 11.72 -3.52
N GLY A 54 -11.12 11.24 -4.56
CA GLY A 54 -12.52 11.56 -4.84
C GLY A 54 -13.45 11.13 -3.71
N GLU A 55 -13.30 9.90 -3.20
CA GLU A 55 -14.11 9.40 -2.08
C GLU A 55 -13.81 10.14 -0.78
N MET A 56 -12.54 10.43 -0.48
CA MET A 56 -12.17 11.22 0.71
C MET A 56 -12.78 12.63 0.67
N SER A 57 -12.78 13.26 -0.51
CA SER A 57 -13.44 14.55 -0.72
C SER A 57 -14.95 14.45 -0.52
N ARG A 58 -15.61 13.41 -1.08
CA ARG A 58 -17.04 13.15 -0.92
C ARG A 58 -17.44 12.94 0.54
N LEU A 59 -16.55 12.35 1.35
CA LEU A 59 -16.74 12.12 2.79
C LEU A 59 -16.37 13.33 3.66
N GLY A 60 -15.97 14.47 3.07
CA GLY A 60 -15.68 15.71 3.79
C GLY A 60 -14.26 15.82 4.33
N ALA A 61 -13.35 14.97 3.87
CA ALA A 61 -11.94 14.95 4.26
C ALA A 61 -11.03 15.06 3.01
N PRO A 62 -11.10 16.17 2.25
CA PRO A 62 -10.32 16.33 1.03
C PRO A 62 -8.82 16.30 1.32
N ILE A 63 -8.07 15.65 0.44
CA ILE A 63 -6.61 15.58 0.46
C ILE A 63 -6.12 16.23 -0.84
N ASP A 64 -5.16 17.15 -0.74
CA ASP A 64 -4.57 17.76 -1.92
C ASP A 64 -3.87 16.69 -2.78
N ARG A 65 -4.08 16.76 -4.10
CA ARG A 65 -3.59 15.72 -5.02
C ARG A 65 -2.07 15.68 -5.10
N VAL A 66 -1.40 16.84 -5.06
CA VAL A 66 0.05 16.91 -5.14
C VAL A 66 0.67 16.35 -3.87
N ASP A 67 0.11 16.71 -2.71
CA ASP A 67 0.56 16.16 -1.43
C ASP A 67 0.31 14.66 -1.32
N ALA A 68 -0.87 14.19 -1.76
CA ALA A 68 -1.20 12.76 -1.82
C ALA A 68 -0.22 11.98 -2.71
N GLN A 69 0.13 12.50 -3.88
CA GLN A 69 1.10 11.84 -4.76
C GLN A 69 2.49 11.74 -4.13
N ARG A 70 2.94 12.80 -3.45
CA ARG A 70 4.23 12.79 -2.73
C ARG A 70 4.22 11.79 -1.58
N GLU A 71 3.16 11.78 -0.78
CA GLU A 71 3.00 10.84 0.31
C GLU A 71 2.91 9.40 -0.20
N PHE A 72 2.07 9.14 -1.20
CA PHE A 72 1.95 7.83 -1.84
C PHE A 72 3.32 7.34 -2.32
N ALA A 73 4.06 8.18 -3.06
CA ALA A 73 5.40 7.87 -3.53
C ALA A 73 6.34 7.49 -2.38
N ARG A 74 6.39 8.27 -1.29
CA ARG A 74 7.20 7.93 -0.09
C ARG A 74 6.76 6.60 0.52
N TYR A 75 5.46 6.39 0.68
CA TYR A 75 4.92 5.21 1.35
C TYR A 75 5.00 3.92 0.53
N THR A 76 5.29 3.97 -0.78
CA THR A 76 5.62 2.76 -1.55
C THR A 76 6.83 1.98 -1.02
N LEU A 77 7.65 2.57 -0.15
CA LEU A 77 8.75 1.87 0.55
C LEU A 77 8.30 1.06 1.77
N GLN A 78 7.19 1.42 2.40
CA GLN A 78 6.70 0.75 3.60
C GLN A 78 6.40 -0.74 3.38
N PRO A 79 5.79 -1.18 2.26
CA PRO A 79 5.56 -2.59 1.99
C PRO A 79 6.84 -3.41 1.93
N VAL A 80 7.93 -2.84 1.41
CA VAL A 80 9.24 -3.53 1.36
C VAL A 80 9.71 -3.85 2.77
N VAL A 81 9.68 -2.86 3.68
CA VAL A 81 10.07 -3.04 5.08
C VAL A 81 9.20 -4.09 5.76
N MET A 82 7.87 -3.93 5.65
CA MET A 82 6.91 -4.80 6.32
C MET A 82 6.99 -6.25 5.82
N LEU A 83 7.04 -6.46 4.50
CA LEU A 83 7.04 -7.79 3.90
C LEU A 83 8.36 -8.53 4.12
N VAL A 84 9.50 -7.83 4.10
CA VAL A 84 10.80 -8.45 4.44
C VAL A 84 10.81 -8.89 5.90
N SER A 85 10.34 -8.05 6.83
CA SER A 85 10.22 -8.44 8.24
C SER A 85 9.28 -9.62 8.42
N ALA A 86 8.11 -9.59 7.80
CA ALA A 86 7.13 -10.67 7.86
C ALA A 86 7.72 -11.99 7.34
N ALA A 87 8.40 -11.98 6.19
CA ALA A 87 8.99 -13.17 5.58
C ALA A 87 10.07 -13.86 6.43
N VAL A 88 10.67 -13.15 7.39
CA VAL A 88 11.68 -13.68 8.33
C VAL A 88 11.05 -14.16 9.64
N ILE A 89 9.96 -13.54 10.09
CA ILE A 89 9.33 -13.82 11.39
C ILE A 89 8.34 -14.99 11.30
N VAL A 90 7.55 -15.06 10.23
CA VAL A 90 6.50 -16.07 10.10
C VAL A 90 7.08 -17.43 9.72
N GLU A 91 6.30 -18.49 9.98
CA GLU A 91 6.67 -19.85 9.61
C GLU A 91 6.95 -19.95 8.11
N ARG A 92 8.13 -20.50 7.78
CA ARG A 92 8.61 -20.65 6.40
C ARG A 92 7.87 -21.80 5.72
N THR A 93 7.22 -21.49 4.61
CA THR A 93 6.57 -22.47 3.74
C THR A 93 6.83 -22.12 2.29
N GLU A 94 6.90 -23.10 1.40
CA GLU A 94 7.16 -22.84 -0.03
C GLU A 94 6.10 -21.91 -0.65
N ARG A 95 4.83 -22.05 -0.24
CA ARG A 95 3.76 -21.17 -0.68
C ARG A 95 3.92 -19.75 -0.12
N GLY A 96 4.18 -19.60 1.17
CA GLY A 96 4.37 -18.31 1.82
C GLY A 96 5.58 -17.56 1.26
N ASP A 97 6.69 -18.27 1.06
CA ASP A 97 7.93 -17.71 0.52
C ASP A 97 7.73 -17.17 -0.89
N ARG A 98 7.04 -17.91 -1.76
CA ARG A 98 6.70 -17.43 -3.11
C ARG A 98 5.80 -16.18 -3.06
N MET A 99 4.82 -16.17 -2.16
CA MET A 99 3.93 -15.01 -1.99
C MET A 99 4.71 -13.76 -1.55
N PHE A 100 5.54 -13.86 -0.50
CA PHE A 100 6.33 -12.73 -0.03
C PHE A 100 7.32 -12.23 -1.08
N LEU A 101 8.04 -13.13 -1.75
CA LEU A 101 8.99 -12.74 -2.80
C LEU A 101 8.31 -11.96 -3.92
N GLU A 102 7.12 -12.39 -4.34
CA GLU A 102 6.35 -11.72 -5.38
C GLU A 102 5.85 -10.35 -4.92
N MET A 103 5.30 -10.24 -3.71
CA MET A 103 4.84 -8.96 -3.16
C MET A 103 6.00 -7.97 -2.95
N ILE A 104 7.15 -8.44 -2.44
CA ILE A 104 8.37 -7.63 -2.28
C ILE A 104 8.85 -7.14 -3.65
N ARG A 105 8.87 -8.00 -4.66
CA ARG A 105 9.25 -7.61 -6.03
C ARG A 105 8.36 -6.49 -6.56
N ARG A 106 7.04 -6.62 -6.42
CA ARG A 106 6.07 -5.60 -6.87
C ARG A 106 6.28 -4.27 -6.16
N ALA A 107 6.45 -4.31 -4.83
CA ALA A 107 6.74 -3.12 -4.03
C ALA A 107 8.05 -2.43 -4.47
N CYS A 108 9.12 -3.17 -4.70
CA CYS A 108 10.39 -2.61 -5.20
C CYS A 108 10.27 -1.96 -6.58
N VAL A 109 9.49 -2.56 -7.48
CA VAL A 109 9.23 -1.98 -8.80
C VAL A 109 8.42 -0.69 -8.68
N ALA A 110 7.37 -0.70 -7.85
CA ALA A 110 6.54 0.48 -7.60
C ALA A 110 7.34 1.62 -6.95
N CYS A 111 8.16 1.35 -5.93
CA CYS A 111 8.93 2.40 -5.26
C CYS A 111 9.99 3.04 -6.17
N THR A 112 10.56 2.26 -7.09
CA THR A 112 11.45 2.79 -8.12
C THR A 112 10.69 3.65 -9.11
N ARG A 113 9.53 3.18 -9.60
CA ARG A 113 8.68 3.89 -10.57
C ARG A 113 8.19 5.24 -10.03
N TRP A 114 7.79 5.29 -8.77
CA TRP A 114 7.32 6.50 -8.11
C TRP A 114 8.45 7.41 -7.58
N GLY A 115 9.72 7.03 -7.74
CA GLY A 115 10.85 7.84 -7.28
C GLY A 115 10.86 8.01 -5.76
N ALA A 116 10.49 6.98 -5.00
CA ALA A 116 10.28 7.04 -3.56
C ALA A 116 11.48 7.60 -2.79
N PHE A 117 12.71 7.22 -3.17
CA PHE A 117 13.93 7.73 -2.56
C PHE A 117 14.10 9.24 -2.76
N SER A 118 13.76 9.77 -3.94
CA SER A 118 13.82 11.21 -4.20
C SER A 118 12.80 11.99 -3.35
N GLU A 119 11.64 11.40 -3.08
CA GLU A 119 10.66 12.02 -2.17
C GLU A 119 11.06 11.91 -0.70
N LEU A 120 11.75 10.83 -0.30
CA LEU A 120 12.35 10.74 1.03
C LEU A 120 13.42 11.80 1.23
N ASP A 121 14.33 11.97 0.28
CA ASP A 121 15.37 12.99 0.35
C ASP A 121 14.78 14.40 0.46
N ARG A 122 13.71 14.68 -0.31
CA ARG A 122 12.95 15.95 -0.20
C ARG A 122 12.37 16.15 1.19
N HIS A 123 11.80 15.12 1.79
CA HIS A 123 11.18 15.20 3.11
C HIS A 123 12.21 15.36 4.23
N ALA A 124 13.38 14.73 4.11
CA ALA A 124 14.47 14.89 5.08
C ALA A 124 15.09 16.30 5.05
N ALA A 125 14.94 17.03 3.93
CA ALA A 125 15.47 18.38 3.74
C ALA A 125 14.50 19.51 4.13
N SER A 126 13.23 19.20 4.42
CA SER A 126 12.19 20.17 4.85
C SER A 126 12.11 20.28 6.36
#